data_AF-A0AAI8ZN13-F1
#
_entry.id   AF-A0AAI8ZN13-F1
#
_cell.length_a   1.000
_cell.length_b   1.000
_cell.length_c   1.000
_cell.angle_alpha   90.00
_cell.angle_beta   90.00
_cell.angle_gamma   90.00
#
_symmetry.space_group_name_H-M   'P 1'
#
loop_
_entity.id
_entity.type
_entity.pdbx_description
1 polymer ?
#
loop_
_entity_poly.entity_id
_entity_poly.type
_entity_poly.pdbx_seq_one_letter_code
_entity_poly.pdbx_strand_id
1 'polypeptide(L)'
;MTTTMSQKAAREGLGSPDLFDGGVFVTKNGVAELFVQPAAEREAEIRERNLERQSNALLKLTMLAKQDIKNQQGMTPEETLRKLREARK
;
A
#
# COMPACT_ATOMS: atom_id res chain seq x y z
N MET A 1 -7.30 6.83 19.34
CA MET A 1 -8.74 6.73 19.70
C MET A 1 -9.53 6.88 18.42
N THR A 2 -10.54 6.05 18.19
CA THR A 2 -11.36 6.14 16.99
C THR A 2 -12.35 7.29 17.13
N THR A 3 -12.14 8.37 16.38
CA THR A 3 -13.04 9.52 16.40
C THR A 3 -14.27 9.20 15.57
N THR A 4 -15.45 9.51 16.11
CA THR A 4 -16.74 9.30 15.45
C THR A 4 -17.49 10.62 15.44
N MET A 5 -18.13 10.97 14.33
CA MET A 5 -18.96 12.17 14.23
C MET A 5 -20.30 11.89 13.55
N SER A 6 -21.30 12.74 13.78
CA SER A 6 -22.60 12.62 13.08
C SER A 6 -22.49 13.11 11.64
N GLN A 7 -23.34 12.61 10.75
CA GLN A 7 -23.42 13.08 9.36
C GLN A 7 -23.68 14.60 9.26
N LYS A 8 -24.47 15.17 10.19
CA LYS A 8 -24.71 16.61 10.24
C LYS A 8 -23.42 17.37 10.53
N ALA A 9 -22.70 16.99 11.59
CA ALA A 9 -21.43 17.61 11.96
C ALA A 9 -20.38 17.46 10.85
N ALA A 10 -20.32 16.29 10.20
CA ALA A 10 -19.44 16.07 9.06
C ALA A 10 -19.72 17.05 7.92
N ARG A 11 -20.99 17.22 7.53
CA ARG A 11 -21.38 18.14 6.44
C ARG A 11 -21.05 19.60 6.76
N GLU A 12 -21.31 20.03 7.99
CA GLU A 12 -20.99 21.39 8.45
C GLU A 12 -19.47 21.63 8.52
N GLY A 13 -18.70 20.57 8.81
CA GLY A 13 -17.24 20.61 8.96
C GLY A 13 -16.41 20.44 7.69
N LEU A 14 -17.00 20.16 6.51
CA LEU A 14 -16.24 19.86 5.27
C LEU A 14 -15.29 20.99 4.83
N GLY A 15 -15.53 22.24 5.26
CA GLY A 15 -14.64 23.37 5.01
C GLY A 15 -13.41 23.45 5.92
N SER A 16 -13.30 22.56 6.91
CA SER A 16 -12.23 22.55 7.91
C SER A 16 -11.61 21.15 7.98
N PRO A 17 -10.61 20.86 7.13
CA PRO A 17 -9.96 19.55 7.06
C PRO A 17 -9.46 19.02 8.40
N ASP A 18 -9.00 19.90 9.30
CA ASP A 18 -8.51 19.58 10.64
C ASP A 18 -9.52 18.80 11.51
N LEU A 19 -10.83 18.94 11.22
CA LEU A 19 -11.88 18.16 11.91
C LEU A 19 -11.85 16.67 11.56
N PHE A 20 -11.13 16.31 10.50
CA PHE A 20 -11.02 14.96 9.99
C PHE A 20 -9.62 14.36 10.16
N ASP A 21 -8.69 15.07 10.79
CA ASP A 21 -7.31 14.61 11.01
C ASP A 21 -7.25 13.26 11.72
N GLY A 22 -6.39 12.38 11.22
CA GLY A 22 -6.31 10.98 11.67
C GLY A 22 -7.49 10.10 11.26
N GLY A 23 -8.44 10.67 10.50
CA GLY A 23 -9.60 10.00 9.95
C GLY A 23 -10.74 9.76 10.94
N VAL A 24 -11.97 9.96 10.47
CA VAL A 24 -13.17 9.95 11.30
C VAL A 24 -14.26 9.08 10.69
N PHE A 25 -14.91 8.29 11.54
CA PHE A 25 -16.12 7.56 11.16
C PHE A 25 -17.34 8.46 11.24
N VAL A 26 -18.00 8.67 10.10
CA VAL A 26 -19.25 9.42 10.00
C VAL A 26 -20.42 8.46 10.20
N THR A 27 -21.27 8.79 11.16
CA THR A 27 -22.43 7.97 11.55
C THR A 27 -23.75 8.65 11.20
N LYS A 28 -24.74 7.81 10.89
CA LYS A 28 -26.14 8.20 10.74
C LYS A 28 -26.97 7.30 11.63
N ASN A 29 -27.76 7.90 12.53
CA ASN A 29 -28.56 7.17 13.52
C ASN A 29 -27.74 6.15 14.34
N GLY A 30 -26.49 6.48 14.68
CA GLY A 30 -25.60 5.62 15.47
C GLY A 30 -24.89 4.50 14.69
N VAL A 31 -25.16 4.36 13.38
CA VAL A 31 -24.47 3.38 12.50
C VAL A 31 -23.40 4.09 11.69
N ALA A 32 -22.19 3.55 11.66
CA ALA A 32 -21.09 4.08 10.84
C ALA A 32 -21.35 3.78 9.36
N GLU A 33 -21.39 4.82 8.53
CA GLU A 33 -21.65 4.69 7.09
C GLU A 33 -20.43 5.01 6.24
N LEU A 34 -19.58 5.94 6.69
CA LEU A 34 -18.46 6.45 5.91
C LEU A 34 -17.24 6.68 6.80
N PHE A 35 -16.05 6.59 6.20
CA PHE A 35 -14.81 7.05 6.79
C PHE A 35 -14.28 8.22 5.96
N VAL A 36 -13.96 9.32 6.62
CA VAL A 36 -13.46 10.54 5.98
C VAL A 36 -12.11 10.87 6.60
N GLN A 37 -11.10 11.11 5.76
CA GLN A 37 -9.78 11.57 6.16
C GLN A 37 -9.28 12.63 5.17
N PRO A 38 -8.38 13.54 5.58
CA PRO A 38 -7.70 14.45 4.67
C PRO A 38 -6.98 13.70 3.55
N ALA A 39 -7.07 14.22 2.33
CA ALA A 39 -6.44 13.62 1.16
C ALA A 39 -4.90 13.54 1.32
N ALA A 40 -4.28 14.56 1.91
CA ALA A 40 -2.84 14.60 2.13
C ALA A 40 -2.35 13.47 3.06
N GLU A 41 -3.08 13.19 4.15
CA GLU A 41 -2.80 12.06 5.02
C GLU A 41 -2.91 10.74 4.25
N ARG A 42 -3.96 10.60 3.44
CA ARG A 42 -4.17 9.38 2.65
C ARG A 42 -3.04 9.13 1.65
N GLU A 43 -2.58 10.18 0.99
CA GLU A 43 -1.46 10.10 0.05
C GLU A 43 -0.15 9.73 0.75
N ALA A 44 0.10 10.29 1.94
CA ALA A 44 1.26 9.96 2.75
C ALA A 44 1.24 8.47 3.18
N GLU A 45 0.11 7.98 3.69
CA GLU A 45 -0.06 6.56 4.04
C GLU A 45 0.19 5.63 2.84
N ILE A 46 -0.36 5.97 1.67
CA ILE A 46 -0.19 5.15 0.46
C ILE A 46 1.28 5.10 0.06
N ARG A 47 1.98 6.24 0.14
CA ARG A 47 3.40 6.32 -0.19
C ARG A 47 4.24 5.47 0.75
N GLU A 48 4.02 5.57 2.05
CA GLU A 48 4.72 4.78 3.06
C GLU A 48 4.46 3.28 2.88
N ARG A 49 3.19 2.90 2.70
CA ARG A 49 2.81 1.49 2.46
C ARG A 49 3.43 0.94 1.18
N ASN A 50 3.52 1.74 0.13
CA ASN A 50 4.14 1.32 -1.12
C ASN A 50 5.65 1.13 -0.94
N LEU A 51 6.32 2.04 -0.23
CA LEU A 51 7.74 1.92 0.10
C LEU A 51 8.02 0.65 0.91
N GLU A 52 7.22 0.40 1.95
CA GLU A 52 7.34 -0.80 2.79
C GLU A 52 7.13 -2.07 1.97
N ARG A 53 6.10 -2.11 1.12
CA ARG A 53 5.84 -3.24 0.22
C ARG A 53 7.00 -3.50 -0.74
N GLN A 54 7.58 -2.44 -1.31
CA GLN A 54 8.73 -2.56 -2.21
C GLN A 54 9.97 -3.09 -1.46
N SER A 55 10.25 -2.57 -0.27
CA SER A 55 11.35 -3.04 0.60
C SER A 55 11.19 -4.53 0.94
N ASN A 56 10.00 -4.93 1.36
CA ASN A 56 9.69 -6.33 1.68
C ASN A 56 9.78 -7.25 0.45
N ALA A 57 9.34 -6.78 -0.72
CA ALA A 57 9.49 -7.53 -1.97
C ALA A 57 10.95 -7.72 -2.34
N LEU A 58 11.77 -6.66 -2.24
CA LEU A 58 13.21 -6.73 -2.52
C LEU A 58 13.93 -7.69 -1.57
N LEU A 59 13.59 -7.64 -0.28
CA LEU A 59 14.14 -8.57 0.71
C LEU A 59 13.80 -10.02 0.36
N LYS A 60 12.54 -10.31 0.04
CA LYS A 60 12.10 -11.65 -0.38
C LYS A 60 12.85 -12.13 -1.62
N LEU A 61 12.95 -11.30 -2.65
CA LEU A 61 13.68 -11.64 -3.88
C LEU A 61 15.17 -11.92 -3.60
N THR A 62 15.80 -11.10 -2.74
CA THR A 62 17.20 -11.29 -2.35
C THR A 62 17.42 -12.60 -1.59
N MET A 63 16.50 -12.95 -0.68
CA MET A 63 16.57 -14.21 0.06
C MET A 63 16.37 -15.42 -0.85
N LEU A 64 15.43 -15.34 -1.80
CA LEU A 64 15.24 -16.39 -2.82
C LEU A 64 16.48 -16.55 -3.68
N ALA A 65 17.05 -15.46 -4.20
CA ALA A 65 18.28 -15.52 -4.99
C ALA A 65 19.45 -16.13 -4.20
N LYS A 66 19.59 -15.81 -2.90
CA LYS A 66 20.58 -16.43 -2.02
C LYS A 66 20.38 -17.95 -1.90
N GLN A 67 19.13 -18.39 -1.80
CA GLN A 67 18.77 -19.80 -1.75
C GLN A 67 19.09 -20.51 -3.09
N ASP A 68 18.77 -19.88 -4.22
CA ASP A 68 19.08 -20.41 -5.55
C ASP A 68 20.59 -20.59 -5.74
N ILE A 69 21.41 -19.62 -5.31
CA ILE A 69 22.88 -19.73 -5.34
C ILE A 69 23.35 -20.90 -4.49
N LYS A 70 22.84 -21.02 -3.26
CA LYS A 70 23.18 -22.13 -2.35
C LYS A 70 22.85 -23.49 -2.97
N ASN A 71 21.75 -23.56 -3.71
CA ASN A 71 21.27 -24.79 -4.35
C ASN A 71 21.82 -24.99 -5.77
N GLN A 72 22.71 -24.10 -6.25
CA GLN A 72 23.24 -24.11 -7.62
C GLN A 72 22.15 -24.04 -8.71
N GLN A 73 21.03 -23.37 -8.43
CA GLN A 73 19.88 -23.20 -9.33
C GLN A 73 19.97 -21.94 -10.21
N GLY A 74 21.19 -21.54 -10.59
CA GLY A 74 21.44 -20.40 -11.47
C GLY A 74 21.40 -20.74 -12.95
N MET A 75 21.48 -19.73 -13.81
CA MET A 75 21.69 -19.86 -15.25
C MET A 75 22.88 -19.01 -15.67
N THR A 76 23.61 -19.44 -16.69
CA THR A 76 24.64 -18.59 -17.29
C THR A 76 24.01 -17.47 -18.14
N PRO A 77 24.74 -16.39 -18.46
CA PRO A 77 24.26 -15.36 -19.38
C PRO A 77 23.82 -15.92 -20.73
N GLU A 78 24.54 -16.90 -21.28
CA GLU A 78 24.22 -17.52 -22.57
C GLU A 78 22.91 -18.32 -22.51
N GLU A 79 22.72 -19.10 -21.45
CA GLU A 79 21.48 -19.88 -21.23
C GLU A 79 20.26 -18.97 -21.09
N THR A 80 20.43 -17.87 -20.35
CA THR A 80 19.40 -16.85 -20.15
C THR A 80 19.02 -16.19 -21.47
N LEU A 81 20.02 -15.78 -22.27
CA LEU A 81 19.80 -15.16 -23.57
C LEU A 81 19.09 -16.10 -24.54
N ARG A 82 19.46 -17.39 -24.54
CA ARG A 82 18.80 -18.41 -25.36
C ARG A 82 17.32 -18.52 -25.00
N LYS A 83 16.99 -18.69 -23.70
CA LYS A 83 15.60 -18.78 -23.21
C LYS A 83 14.76 -17.56 -23.59
N LEU A 84 15.31 -16.35 -23.44
CA LEU A 84 14.62 -15.10 -23.81
C LEU A 84 14.32 -15.01 -25.31
N ARG A 85 15.22 -15.53 -26.17
CA ARG A 85 14.99 -15.57 -27.62
C ARG A 85 13.93 -16.60 -28.00
N GLU A 86 13.93 -17.75 -27.35
CA GLU A 86 12.95 -18.81 -27.56
C GLU A 86 11.54 -18.36 -27.19
N ALA A 87 11.36 -17.65 -26.06
CA ALA A 87 10.06 -17.15 -25.62
C ALA A 87 9.45 -16.03 -26.50
N ARG A 88 10.20 -15.50 -27.46
CA ARG A 88 9.74 -14.46 -28.41
C ARG A 88 9.23 -15.03 -29.73
N LYS A 89 9.40 -16.33 -29.97
CA LYS A 89 8.85 -17.04 -31.13
C LYS A 89 7.43 -17.51 -30.84
#